data_AF-A0A3P1CXP9-F1
#
_entry.id   AF-A0A3P1CXP9-F1
#
_cell.length_a   1.000
_cell.length_b   1.000
_cell.length_c   1.000
_cell.angle_alpha   90.00
_cell.angle_beta   90.00
_cell.angle_gamma   90.00
#
_symmetry.space_group_name_H-M   'P 1'
#
loop_
_entity.id
_entity.type
_entity.pdbx_description
1 polymer ?
#
loop_
_entity_poly.entity_id
_entity_poly.type
_entity_poly.pdbx_seq_one_letter_code
_entity_poly.pdbx_strand_id
1 'polypeptide(L)'
;MVIVLNGIKNGVNWTNLTLSVKSHEAAFESLSTYVAKGLVLLDACLIDGDNRLELPIEVFDGQPFRWPLQQLQNEWELILGDRSVQVVQQNRQRAKDWDDLLIIYYEKQIDHFSRIIEQLEKAATTNTTKRSSPKKNRLAYQYELLIQRHTQQLAAIQKSHQKALEHLRRLHS
;
A
#
# COMPACT_ATOMS: atom_id res chain seq x y z
N MET A 1 -10.29 29.08 8.68
CA MET A 1 -11.45 28.18 8.60
C MET A 1 -12.75 28.85 9.01
N VAL A 2 -13.81 28.57 8.28
CA VAL A 2 -15.16 29.12 8.48
C VAL A 2 -16.15 27.98 8.35
N ILE A 3 -17.21 27.97 9.16
CA ILE A 3 -18.33 27.06 8.99
C ILE A 3 -19.57 27.84 8.56
N VAL A 4 -20.24 27.34 7.54
CA VAL A 4 -21.50 27.87 7.01
C VAL A 4 -22.58 26.84 7.31
N LEU A 5 -23.69 27.26 7.91
CA LEU A 5 -24.79 26.35 8.22
C LEU A 5 -26.15 26.94 7.89
N ASN A 6 -27.08 26.05 7.58
CA ASN A 6 -28.49 26.32 7.40
C ASN A 6 -29.28 25.50 8.41
N GLY A 7 -30.35 26.05 8.96
CA GLY A 7 -31.14 25.34 9.95
C GLY A 7 -32.44 26.03 10.31
N ILE A 8 -33.29 25.32 11.06
CA ILE A 8 -34.57 25.85 11.54
C ILE A 8 -34.53 25.91 13.06
N LYS A 9 -34.84 27.08 13.62
CA LYS A 9 -35.00 27.25 15.06
C LYS A 9 -36.31 27.95 15.36
N ASN A 10 -37.16 27.34 16.17
CA ASN A 10 -38.48 27.87 16.54
C ASN A 10 -39.33 28.28 15.31
N GLY A 11 -39.26 27.51 14.23
CA GLY A 11 -39.96 27.79 12.98
C GLY A 11 -39.34 28.87 12.09
N VAL A 12 -38.26 29.52 12.53
CA VAL A 12 -37.51 30.50 11.72
C VAL A 12 -36.40 29.79 10.97
N ASN A 13 -36.34 30.00 9.66
CA ASN A 13 -35.28 29.47 8.80
C ASN A 13 -34.05 30.38 8.87
N TRP A 14 -32.91 29.81 9.21
CA TRP A 14 -31.60 30.45 9.28
C TRP A 14 -30.82 30.00 8.06
N THR A 15 -30.41 30.96 7.23
CA THR A 15 -29.67 30.69 6.00
C THR A 15 -28.31 31.37 6.02
N ASN A 16 -27.30 30.65 5.51
CA ASN A 16 -25.91 31.09 5.38
C ASN A 16 -25.30 31.64 6.69
N LEU A 17 -25.66 31.06 7.85
CA LEU A 17 -25.05 31.46 9.11
C LEU A 17 -23.57 31.08 9.05
N THR A 18 -22.71 32.09 9.13
CA THR A 18 -21.29 31.94 8.94
C THR A 18 -20.56 32.20 10.26
N LEU A 19 -19.76 31.24 10.71
CA LEU A 19 -19.00 31.32 11.96
C LEU A 19 -17.51 31.11 11.69
N SER A 20 -16.68 32.00 12.22
CA SER A 20 -15.22 31.83 12.18
C SER A 20 -14.78 30.89 13.29
N VAL A 21 -14.01 29.86 12.93
CA VAL A 21 -13.60 28.78 13.84
C VAL A 21 -12.10 28.56 13.76
N LYS A 22 -11.48 28.24 14.90
CA LYS A 22 -10.02 28.11 15.02
C LYS A 22 -9.52 26.69 14.73
N SER A 23 -10.37 25.68 14.87
CA SER A 23 -10.03 24.27 14.67
C SER A 23 -11.29 23.46 14.33
N HIS A 24 -11.10 22.22 13.88
CA HIS A 24 -12.20 21.35 13.45
C HIS A 24 -13.07 20.96 14.65
N GLU A 25 -12.43 20.70 15.78
CA GLU A 25 -13.09 20.41 17.06
C GLU A 25 -13.96 21.59 17.51
N ALA A 26 -13.45 22.82 17.39
CA ALA A 26 -14.22 24.02 17.71
C ALA A 26 -15.44 24.19 16.77
N ALA A 27 -15.30 23.78 15.50
CA ALA A 27 -16.41 23.81 14.54
C ALA A 27 -17.50 22.80 14.93
N PHE A 28 -17.12 21.56 15.23
CA PHE A 28 -18.04 20.50 15.64
C PHE A 28 -18.73 20.82 16.97
N GLU A 29 -17.98 21.35 17.94
CA GLU A 29 -18.55 21.84 19.21
C GLU A 29 -19.56 22.96 19.01
N SER A 30 -19.29 23.88 18.08
CA SER A 30 -20.21 24.96 17.77
C SER A 30 -21.52 24.41 17.21
N LEU A 31 -21.45 23.50 16.24
CA LEU A 31 -22.63 22.84 15.67
C LEU A 31 -23.45 22.10 16.73
N SER A 32 -22.81 21.24 17.52
CA SER A 32 -23.49 20.53 18.61
C SER A 32 -24.13 21.49 19.59
N THR A 33 -23.47 22.59 19.93
CA THR A 33 -24.04 23.59 20.83
C THR A 33 -25.29 24.24 20.24
N TYR A 34 -25.35 24.48 18.93
CA TYR A 34 -26.55 25.00 18.28
C TYR A 34 -27.68 23.97 18.27
N VAL A 35 -27.37 22.70 17.95
CA VAL A 35 -28.35 21.61 17.99
C VAL A 35 -28.91 21.42 19.39
N ALA A 36 -28.05 21.40 20.41
CA ALA A 36 -28.44 21.31 21.81
C ALA A 36 -29.36 22.47 22.24
N LYS A 37 -29.22 23.64 21.60
CA LYS A 37 -30.09 24.81 21.80
C LYS A 37 -31.36 24.79 20.94
N GLY A 38 -31.69 23.66 20.33
CA GLY A 38 -32.90 23.44 19.54
C GLY A 38 -32.83 23.89 18.07
N LEU A 39 -31.62 24.09 17.52
CA LEU A 39 -31.47 24.29 16.08
C LEU A 39 -31.54 22.93 15.37
N VAL A 40 -32.47 22.78 14.42
CA VAL A 40 -32.47 21.64 13.51
C VAL A 40 -31.58 21.99 12.32
N LEU A 41 -30.44 21.33 12.17
CA LEU A 41 -29.56 21.54 11.03
C LEU A 41 -30.20 20.99 9.76
N LEU A 42 -30.13 21.76 8.68
CA LEU A 42 -30.52 21.34 7.33
C LEU A 42 -29.31 21.10 6.45
N ASP A 43 -28.24 21.85 6.68
CA ASP A 43 -26.98 21.77 5.94
C ASP A 43 -25.87 22.40 6.78
N ALA A 44 -24.65 21.88 6.66
CA ALA A 44 -23.48 22.43 7.32
C ALA A 44 -22.23 22.13 6.49
N CYS A 45 -21.45 23.16 6.23
CA CYS A 45 -20.26 23.08 5.40
C CYS A 45 -19.08 23.79 6.09
N LEU A 46 -17.94 23.12 6.14
CA LEU A 46 -16.67 23.66 6.61
C LEU A 46 -15.81 24.12 5.43
N ILE A 47 -15.31 25.34 5.49
CA ILE A 47 -14.45 25.95 4.48
C ILE A 47 -13.10 26.26 5.12
N ASP A 48 -12.05 25.61 4.64
CA ASP A 48 -10.67 25.87 5.05
C ASP A 48 -9.75 26.07 3.84
N GLY A 49 -9.42 27.33 3.56
CA GLY A 49 -8.75 27.70 2.31
C GLY A 49 -9.64 27.40 1.10
N ASP A 50 -9.09 26.68 0.12
CA ASP A 50 -9.81 26.23 -1.07
C ASP A 50 -10.62 24.94 -0.84
N ASN A 51 -10.47 24.31 0.33
CA ASN A 51 -11.16 23.07 0.64
C ASN A 51 -12.53 23.36 1.24
N ARG A 52 -13.56 22.78 0.61
CA ARG A 52 -14.95 22.78 1.07
C ARG A 52 -15.33 21.36 1.46
N LEU A 53 -15.77 21.18 2.70
CA LEU A 53 -16.19 19.90 3.25
C LEU A 53 -17.63 19.99 3.74
N GLU A 54 -18.53 19.26 3.09
CA GLU A 54 -19.89 19.05 3.58
C GLU A 54 -19.87 18.14 4.81
N LEU A 55 -20.55 18.56 5.87
CA LEU A 55 -20.60 17.85 7.14
C LEU A 55 -21.88 17.02 7.23
N PRO A 56 -21.79 15.76 7.71
CA PRO A 56 -22.98 14.93 7.88
C PRO A 56 -23.81 15.47 9.04
N ILE A 57 -24.90 16.18 8.76
CA ILE A 57 -25.70 16.85 9.79
C ILE A 57 -26.30 15.87 10.81
N GLU A 58 -26.48 14.60 10.41
CA GLU A 58 -27.08 13.53 11.21
C GLU A 58 -26.21 13.12 12.40
N VAL A 59 -24.90 13.42 12.38
CA VAL A 59 -24.02 13.08 13.50
C VAL A 59 -24.08 14.10 14.64
N PHE A 60 -24.62 15.29 14.39
CA PHE A 60 -24.71 16.34 15.40
C PHE A 60 -26.04 16.20 16.16
N ASP A 61 -26.02 15.43 17.24
CA ASP A 61 -27.16 15.15 18.11
C ASP A 61 -27.29 16.13 19.29
N GLY A 62 -26.39 17.12 19.35
CA GLY A 62 -26.30 18.09 20.45
C GLY A 62 -25.41 17.65 21.62
N GLN A 63 -24.83 16.45 21.57
CA GLN A 63 -23.83 16.05 22.55
C GLN A 63 -22.47 16.71 22.27
N PRO A 64 -21.67 17.00 23.31
CA PRO A 64 -20.32 17.53 23.14
C PRO A 64 -19.38 16.48 22.51
N PHE A 65 -18.59 16.90 21.53
CA PHE A 65 -17.66 16.05 20.78
C PHE A 65 -16.27 15.99 21.41
N ARG A 66 -15.90 16.98 22.22
CA ARG A 66 -14.55 17.17 22.73
C ARG A 66 -14.07 16.00 23.55
N TRP A 67 -14.91 15.49 24.44
CA TRP A 67 -14.52 14.38 25.32
C TRP A 67 -14.34 13.06 24.55
N PRO A 68 -15.30 12.60 23.72
CA PRO A 68 -15.09 11.41 22.89
C PRO A 68 -13.87 11.51 21.96
N LEU A 69 -13.67 12.68 21.33
CA LEU A 69 -12.58 12.88 20.39
C LEU A 69 -11.21 12.87 21.10
N GLN A 70 -11.13 13.43 22.30
CA GLN A 70 -9.91 13.37 23.11
C GLN A 70 -9.61 11.94 23.61
N GLN A 71 -10.63 11.17 24.00
CA GLN A 71 -10.43 9.75 24.34
C GLN A 71 -9.89 8.97 23.13
N LEU A 72 -10.51 9.16 21.97
CA LEU A 72 -10.07 8.54 20.72
C LEU A 72 -8.62 8.91 20.38
N GLN A 73 -8.25 10.19 20.53
CA GLN A 73 -6.87 10.63 20.33
C GLN A 73 -5.91 9.90 21.29
N ASN A 74 -6.23 9.85 22.59
CA ASN A 74 -5.39 9.18 23.58
C ASN A 74 -5.23 7.68 23.27
N GLU A 75 -6.31 7.01 22.87
CA GLU A 75 -6.29 5.58 22.48
C GLU A 75 -5.36 5.36 21.28
N TRP A 76 -5.46 6.21 20.25
CA TRP A 76 -4.58 6.14 19.09
C TRP A 76 -3.14 6.45 19.42
N GLU A 77 -2.88 7.46 20.24
CA GLU A 77 -1.54 7.79 20.72
C GLU A 77 -0.92 6.63 21.51
N LEU A 78 -1.71 5.90 22.29
CA LEU A 78 -1.25 4.71 23.00
C LEU A 78 -0.91 3.56 22.03
N ILE A 79 -1.80 3.27 21.07
CA ILE A 79 -1.59 2.23 20.07
C ILE A 79 -0.37 2.53 19.18
N LEU A 80 -0.20 3.80 18.78
CA LEU A 80 0.85 4.22 17.86
C LEU A 80 2.17 4.52 18.57
N GLY A 81 2.10 5.04 19.80
CA GLY A 81 3.25 5.36 20.64
C GLY A 81 3.97 4.11 21.15
N ASP A 82 3.23 3.02 21.38
CA ASP A 82 3.78 1.77 21.89
C ASP A 82 4.30 0.82 20.78
N ARG A 83 4.59 1.35 19.58
CA ARG A 83 5.49 0.66 18.64
C ARG A 83 6.89 0.66 19.24
N SER A 84 7.12 -0.24 20.20
CA SER A 84 8.40 -0.40 20.86
C SER A 84 9.50 -0.47 19.80
N VAL A 85 10.62 0.20 20.08
CA VAL A 85 11.82 0.17 19.23
C VAL A 85 12.18 -1.28 18.85
N GLN A 86 11.85 -2.24 19.72
CA GLN A 86 11.97 -3.68 19.49
C GLN A 86 11.11 -4.20 18.34
N VAL A 87 9.84 -3.81 18.18
CA VAL A 87 9.00 -4.25 17.05
C VAL A 87 9.53 -3.71 15.72
N VAL A 88 10.00 -2.45 15.71
CA VAL A 88 10.61 -1.85 14.52
C VAL A 88 11.94 -2.55 14.17
N GLN A 89 12.77 -2.84 15.17
CA GLN A 89 14.01 -3.59 15.00
C GLN A 89 13.76 -5.04 14.55
N GLN A 90 12.78 -5.73 15.13
CA GLN A 90 12.39 -7.09 14.74
C GLN A 90 11.85 -7.12 13.32
N ASN A 91 11.04 -6.15 12.91
CA ASN A 91 10.56 -6.06 11.53
C ASN A 91 11.70 -5.78 10.54
N ARG A 92 12.68 -4.94 10.91
CA ARG A 92 13.90 -4.74 10.10
C ARG A 92 14.73 -6.02 10.01
N GLN A 93 14.89 -6.75 11.11
CA GLN A 93 15.64 -8.00 11.12
C GLN A 93 14.95 -9.07 10.26
N ARG A 94 13.63 -9.23 10.41
CA ARG A 94 12.83 -10.14 9.57
C ARG A 94 12.94 -9.80 8.10
N ALA A 95 12.92 -8.51 7.74
CA ALA A 95 13.08 -8.09 6.34
C ALA A 95 14.46 -8.50 5.78
N LYS A 96 15.53 -8.37 6.58
CA LYS A 96 16.86 -8.85 6.21
C LYS A 96 16.91 -10.38 6.06
N ASP A 97 16.39 -11.09 7.04
CA ASP A 97 16.35 -12.56 7.02
C ASP A 97 15.57 -13.08 5.79
N TRP A 98 14.50 -12.38 5.39
CA TRP A 98 13.75 -12.69 4.17
C TRP A 98 14.54 -12.41 2.89
N ASP A 99 15.29 -11.31 2.82
CA ASP A 99 16.14 -11.00 1.66
C ASP A 99 17.26 -12.05 1.50
N ASP A 100 17.88 -12.50 2.60
CA ASP A 100 18.89 -13.56 2.59
C ASP A 100 18.31 -14.88 2.07
N LEU A 101 17.12 -15.27 2.55
CA LEU A 101 16.43 -16.46 2.07
C LEU A 101 16.05 -16.35 0.58
N LEU A 102 15.66 -15.15 0.13
CA LEU A 102 15.29 -14.89 -1.25
C LEU A 102 16.50 -14.98 -2.19
N ILE A 103 17.67 -14.51 -1.75
CA ILE A 103 18.94 -14.67 -2.48
C ILE A 103 19.26 -16.16 -2.64
N ILE A 104 19.25 -16.94 -1.56
CA ILE A 104 19.51 -18.39 -1.59
C ILE A 104 18.53 -19.10 -2.53
N TYR A 105 17.26 -18.72 -2.51
CA TYR A 105 16.25 -19.26 -3.41
C TYR A 105 16.60 -18.99 -4.88
N TYR A 106 16.95 -17.75 -5.22
CA TYR A 106 17.32 -17.40 -6.59
C TYR A 106 18.60 -18.09 -7.05
N GLU A 107 19.62 -18.21 -6.19
CA GLU A 107 20.84 -18.95 -6.51
C GLU A 107 20.55 -20.40 -6.87
N LYS A 108 19.68 -21.08 -6.11
CA LYS A 108 19.24 -22.45 -6.42
C LYS A 108 18.50 -22.53 -7.75
N GLN A 109 17.64 -21.56 -8.04
CA GLN A 109 16.91 -21.51 -9.31
C GLN A 109 17.85 -21.26 -10.50
N ILE A 110 18.84 -20.37 -10.34
CA ILE A 110 19.87 -20.11 -11.35
C ILE A 110 20.65 -21.39 -11.65
N ASP A 111 21.15 -22.09 -10.63
CA ASP A 111 21.85 -23.37 -10.80
C ASP A 111 20.98 -24.42 -11.51
N HIS A 112 19.70 -24.54 -11.12
CA HIS A 112 18.76 -25.46 -11.74
C HIS A 112 18.57 -25.21 -13.24
N PHE A 113 18.27 -23.96 -13.62
CA PHE A 113 18.04 -23.62 -15.03
C PHE A 113 19.34 -23.67 -15.86
N SER A 114 20.49 -23.30 -15.28
CA SER A 114 21.79 -23.46 -15.95
C SER A 114 22.06 -24.93 -16.29
N ARG A 115 21.85 -25.85 -15.35
CA ARG A 115 22.03 -27.30 -15.59
C ARG A 115 21.10 -27.84 -16.66
N ILE A 116 19.84 -27.39 -16.68
CA ILE A 116 18.88 -27.78 -17.72
C ILE A 116 19.38 -27.32 -19.10
N ILE A 117 19.79 -26.06 -19.22
CA ILE A 117 20.31 -25.51 -20.48
C ILE A 117 21.52 -26.32 -20.95
N GLU A 118 22.50 -26.56 -20.08
CA GLU A 118 23.69 -27.36 -20.42
C GLU A 118 23.35 -28.78 -20.91
N GLN A 119 22.36 -29.43 -20.28
CA GLN A 119 21.90 -30.76 -20.68
C GLN A 119 21.21 -30.73 -22.04
N LEU A 120 20.36 -29.73 -22.29
CA LEU A 120 19.68 -29.55 -23.57
C LEU A 120 20.66 -29.24 -24.71
N GLU A 121 21.68 -28.42 -24.46
CA GLU A 121 22.74 -28.11 -25.43
C GLU A 121 23.59 -29.35 -25.78
N LYS A 122 23.96 -30.16 -24.77
CA LYS A 122 24.64 -31.45 -24.99
C LYS A 122 23.78 -32.44 -25.79
N ALA A 123 22.48 -32.49 -25.52
CA ALA A 123 21.53 -33.32 -26.26
C ALA A 123 21.31 -32.82 -27.70
N ALA A 124 21.33 -31.50 -27.92
CA ALA A 124 21.20 -30.92 -29.26
C ALA A 124 22.44 -31.24 -30.12
N THR A 125 23.65 -31.06 -29.58
CA THR A 125 24.91 -31.30 -30.30
C THR A 125 25.17 -32.77 -30.65
N THR A 126 24.75 -33.71 -29.79
CA THR A 126 24.84 -35.16 -30.06
C THR A 126 23.86 -35.65 -31.12
N ASN A 127 22.70 -34.99 -31.26
CA ASN A 127 21.68 -35.35 -32.24
C ASN A 127 21.96 -34.81 -33.65
N THR A 128 22.70 -33.70 -33.79
CA THR A 128 23.03 -33.08 -35.09
C THR A 128 24.23 -33.73 -35.80
N THR A 129 25.12 -34.42 -35.09
CA THR A 129 26.37 -34.99 -35.66
C THR A 129 26.20 -36.29 -36.47
N LYS A 130 25.03 -36.94 -36.45
CA LYS A 130 24.78 -38.19 -37.21
C LYS A 130 23.73 -37.95 -38.30
N ARG A 131 24.05 -38.26 -39.57
CA ARG A 131 23.22 -38.21 -40.81
C ARG A 131 21.81 -37.61 -40.65
N SER A 132 21.60 -36.45 -41.29
CA SER A 132 20.37 -35.63 -41.23
C SER A 132 19.16 -36.38 -41.77
N SER A 133 18.12 -36.50 -40.94
CA SER A 133 16.79 -36.96 -41.33
C SER A 133 15.77 -35.87 -40.98
N PRO A 134 14.65 -35.75 -41.71
CA PRO A 134 13.64 -34.72 -41.44
C PRO A 134 13.06 -34.79 -40.01
N LYS A 135 13.05 -35.97 -39.38
CA LYS A 135 12.67 -36.14 -37.97
C LYS A 135 13.70 -35.51 -36.99
N LYS A 136 14.99 -35.51 -37.33
CA LYS A 136 16.05 -34.88 -36.53
C LYS A 136 16.03 -33.36 -36.61
N ASN A 137 15.70 -32.80 -37.77
CA ASN A 137 15.54 -31.34 -37.91
C ASN A 137 14.40 -30.82 -37.01
N ARG A 138 13.30 -31.58 -36.89
CA ARG A 138 12.20 -31.24 -35.98
C ARG A 138 12.61 -31.31 -34.50
N LEU A 139 13.39 -32.32 -34.13
CA LEU A 139 13.93 -32.46 -32.76
C LEU A 139 14.94 -31.34 -32.44
N ALA A 140 15.82 -30.98 -33.37
CA ALA A 140 16.77 -29.89 -33.20
C ALA A 140 16.05 -28.54 -32.97
N TYR A 141 15.02 -28.25 -33.76
CA TYR A 141 14.17 -27.08 -33.57
C TYR A 141 13.46 -27.06 -32.20
N GLN A 142 13.01 -28.23 -31.71
CA GLN A 142 12.40 -28.34 -30.39
C GLN A 142 13.39 -28.07 -29.25
N TYR A 143 14.63 -28.57 -29.36
CA TYR A 143 15.69 -28.27 -28.39
C TYR A 143 16.02 -26.78 -28.38
N GLU A 144 16.15 -26.16 -29.55
CA GLU A 144 16.42 -24.73 -29.67
C GLU A 144 15.33 -23.87 -28.99
N LEU A 145 14.05 -24.22 -29.22
CA LEU A 145 12.92 -23.55 -28.57
C LEU A 145 12.95 -23.69 -27.04
N LEU A 146 13.29 -24.88 -26.53
CA LEU A 146 13.37 -25.15 -25.09
C LEU A 146 14.56 -24.42 -24.44
N ILE A 147 15.72 -24.42 -25.10
CA ILE A 147 16.90 -23.66 -24.67
C ILE A 147 16.54 -22.17 -24.60
N GLN A 148 15.95 -21.62 -25.67
CA GLN A 148 15.56 -20.22 -25.71
C GLN A 148 14.61 -19.85 -24.56
N ARG A 149 13.62 -20.70 -24.28
CA ARG A 149 12.67 -20.49 -23.18
C ARG A 149 13.35 -20.48 -21.81
N HIS A 150 14.21 -21.46 -21.54
CA HIS A 150 14.92 -21.55 -20.27
C HIS A 150 15.95 -20.43 -20.10
N THR A 151 16.60 -19.99 -21.17
CA THR A 151 17.50 -18.82 -21.14
C THR A 151 16.75 -17.53 -20.80
N GLN A 152 15.54 -17.34 -21.34
CA GLN A 152 14.68 -16.20 -20.97
C GLN A 152 14.28 -16.24 -19.49
N GLN A 153 13.94 -17.43 -18.98
CA GLN A 153 13.62 -17.61 -17.56
C GLN A 153 14.83 -17.33 -16.66
N LEU A 154 16.01 -17.83 -17.05
CA LEU A 154 17.27 -17.57 -16.35
C LEU A 154 17.57 -16.07 -16.27
N ALA A 155 17.45 -15.35 -17.40
CA ALA A 155 17.67 -13.90 -17.43
C ALA A 155 16.69 -13.13 -16.50
N ALA A 156 15.42 -13.55 -16.45
CA ALA A 156 14.43 -12.96 -15.55
C ALA A 156 14.75 -13.22 -14.08
N ILE A 157 15.19 -14.43 -13.74
CA ILE A 157 15.60 -14.81 -12.39
C ILE A 157 16.86 -14.05 -11.98
N GLN A 158 17.86 -13.95 -12.84
CA GLN A 158 19.09 -13.19 -12.60
C GLN A 158 18.80 -11.70 -12.35
N LYS A 159 17.90 -11.10 -13.12
CA LYS A 159 17.46 -9.71 -12.89
C LYS A 159 16.77 -9.55 -11.54
N SER A 160 15.98 -10.53 -11.12
CA SER A 160 15.28 -10.51 -9.83
C SER A 160 16.26 -10.72 -8.66
N HIS A 161 17.23 -11.62 -8.82
CA HIS A 161 18.35 -11.83 -7.89
C HIS A 161 19.17 -10.55 -7.68
N GLN A 162 19.52 -9.85 -8.76
CA GLN A 162 20.27 -8.60 -8.68
C GLN A 162 19.51 -7.51 -7.93
N LYS A 163 18.18 -7.40 -8.14
CA LYS A 163 17.34 -6.48 -7.36
C LYS A 163 17.32 -6.80 -5.88
N ALA A 164 17.24 -8.09 -5.51
CA ALA A 164 17.29 -8.51 -4.12
C ALA A 164 18.64 -8.16 -3.46
N LEU A 165 19.76 -8.38 -4.17
CA LEU A 165 21.09 -7.96 -3.70
C LEU A 165 21.22 -6.45 -3.52
N GLU A 166 20.68 -5.65 -4.47
CA GLU A 166 20.67 -4.19 -4.36
C GLU A 166 19.81 -3.71 -3.18
N HIS A 167 18.67 -4.35 -2.94
CA HIS A 167 17.81 -4.06 -1.80
C HIS A 167 18.52 -4.34 -0.48
N LEU A 168 19.14 -5.52 -0.35
CA LEU A 168 19.90 -5.89 0.84
C LEU A 168 21.06 -4.93 1.09
N ARG A 169 21.79 -4.50 0.05
CA ARG A 169 22.87 -3.50 0.19
C ARG A 169 22.36 -2.16 0.74
N ARG A 170 21.19 -1.68 0.29
CA ARG A 170 20.57 -0.44 0.80
C ARG A 170 20.13 -0.54 2.25
N LEU A 171 19.79 -1.74 2.73
CA LEU A 171 19.45 -1.97 4.14
C LEU A 171 20.67 -2.06 5.07
N HIS A 172 21.88 -2.10 4.51
CA HIS A 172 23.15 -2.17 5.25
C HIS A 172 23.98 -0.88 5.20
N SER A 173 23.59 0.11 4.38
CA SER A 173 24.15 1.47 4.34
C SER A 173 23.43 2.41 5.29
#